data_AF-A0A401GAR8-F1
#
_entry.id   AF-A0A401GAR8-F1
#
_cell.length_a   1.000
_cell.length_b   1.000
_cell.length_c   1.000
_cell.angle_alpha   90.00
_cell.angle_beta   90.00
_cell.angle_gamma   90.00
#
_symmetry.space_group_name_H-M   'P 1'
#
loop_
_entity.id
_entity.type
_entity.pdbx_description
1 polymer ?
#
loop_
_entity_poly.entity_id
_entity_poly.type
_entity_poly.pdbx_seq_one_letter_code
_entity_poly.pdbx_strand_id
1 'polypeptide(L)'
;MSATTSALRSSLRRISSRTRHSSSSATASSSKTALSTTTTLPRKKLRALVSLYHQSDSFITPETLSKAIDDAFIYKTDSTLLSHEQSYWELEVALRLRQQLPSIGDADISLVDSGRRSRPSESGVGWSSQRTIRENQAVRALFGVEDYAKPGADVLLEEAERIQEFIKKDKEAQE
;
A
#
# COMPACT_ATOMS: atom_id res chain seq x y z
N MET A 1 30.95 -2.04 58.37
CA MET A 1 29.98 -3.15 58.48
C MET A 1 29.36 -3.41 57.12
N SER A 2 29.07 -4.68 56.86
CA SER A 2 28.83 -5.35 55.57
C SER A 2 27.89 -4.69 54.57
N ALA A 3 28.23 -4.91 53.30
CA ALA A 3 27.33 -4.89 52.16
C ALA A 3 26.17 -5.89 52.34
N THR A 4 24.96 -5.49 51.92
CA THR A 4 23.90 -6.42 51.54
C THR A 4 23.34 -6.07 50.17
N THR A 5 23.47 -7.05 49.30
CA THR A 5 23.01 -7.16 47.92
C THR A 5 21.58 -7.72 47.84
N SER A 6 20.99 -7.57 46.66
CA SER A 6 19.80 -8.27 46.13
C SER A 6 18.44 -7.63 46.47
N ALA A 7 17.40 -7.67 45.63
CA ALA A 7 17.10 -8.60 44.55
C ALA A 7 16.06 -8.02 43.56
N LEU A 8 16.28 -8.32 42.28
CA LEU A 8 15.35 -8.88 41.28
C LEU A 8 14.05 -8.08 40.94
N ARG A 9 14.02 -7.45 39.76
CA ARG A 9 13.45 -8.02 38.51
C ARG A 9 11.98 -8.45 38.63
N SER A 10 11.07 -7.59 38.17
CA SER A 10 9.75 -8.01 37.68
C SER A 10 9.48 -7.38 36.30
N SER A 11 9.94 -8.06 35.26
CA SER A 11 9.52 -7.78 33.88
C SER A 11 8.09 -8.27 33.69
N LEU A 12 7.13 -7.35 33.63
CA LEU A 12 5.75 -7.65 33.22
C LEU A 12 5.74 -7.96 31.72
N ARG A 13 5.89 -9.23 31.36
CA ARG A 13 5.59 -9.71 29.99
C ARG A 13 4.08 -9.69 29.79
N ARG A 14 3.55 -8.62 29.18
CA ARG A 14 2.22 -8.66 28.56
C ARG A 14 2.29 -9.59 27.35
N ILE A 15 1.96 -10.86 27.56
CA ILE A 15 1.71 -11.79 26.46
C ILE A 15 0.31 -11.43 25.94
N SER A 16 0.26 -10.72 24.81
CA SER A 16 -0.99 -10.59 24.06
C SER A 16 -1.39 -11.99 23.57
N SER A 17 -2.50 -12.52 24.07
CA SER A 17 -3.10 -13.73 23.52
C SER A 17 -3.53 -13.46 22.08
N ARG A 18 -2.76 -14.00 21.12
CA ARG A 18 -3.21 -14.07 19.73
C ARG A 18 -4.30 -15.14 19.66
N THR A 19 -5.56 -14.71 19.63
CA THR A 19 -6.69 -15.55 19.23
C THR A 19 -6.50 -15.95 17.78
N ARG A 20 -6.18 -17.23 17.53
CA ARG A 20 -6.24 -17.82 16.20
C ARG A 20 -7.70 -18.02 15.84
N HIS A 21 -8.18 -17.32 14.81
CA HIS A 21 -9.42 -17.71 14.15
C HIS A 21 -9.16 -19.00 13.38
N SER A 22 -9.53 -20.14 13.97
CA SER A 22 -9.66 -21.39 13.23
C SER A 22 -10.87 -21.27 12.31
N SER A 23 -10.62 -21.13 11.00
CA SER A 23 -11.67 -21.18 9.98
C SER A 23 -12.22 -22.61 9.91
N SER A 24 -13.44 -22.79 10.40
CA SER A 24 -14.19 -24.03 10.36
C SER A 24 -14.49 -24.46 8.91
N SER A 25 -14.10 -25.70 8.59
CA SER A 25 -14.70 -26.58 7.58
C SER A 25 -15.35 -25.93 6.35
N ALA A 26 -14.62 -25.94 5.23
CA ALA A 26 -15.23 -25.86 3.90
C ALA A 26 -16.03 -27.15 3.66
N THR A 27 -17.34 -27.12 3.92
CA THR A 27 -18.26 -28.11 3.36
C THR A 27 -18.37 -27.83 1.87
N ALA A 28 -17.77 -28.71 1.07
CA ALA A 28 -17.92 -28.75 -0.37
C ALA A 28 -19.37 -29.08 -0.73
N SER A 29 -20.25 -28.08 -0.75
CA SER A 29 -21.54 -28.19 -1.42
C SER A 29 -21.31 -27.97 -2.91
N SER A 30 -21.08 -29.07 -3.62
CA SER A 30 -21.23 -29.18 -5.06
C SER A 30 -22.71 -28.97 -5.42
N SER A 31 -23.17 -27.73 -5.44
CA SER A 31 -24.38 -27.33 -6.17
C SER A 31 -23.93 -26.67 -7.46
N LYS A 32 -24.12 -27.40 -8.56
CA LYS A 32 -24.16 -26.86 -9.92
C LYS A 32 -25.36 -25.89 -9.99
N THR A 33 -25.20 -24.68 -9.48
CA THR A 33 -26.12 -23.59 -9.80
C THR A 33 -25.70 -23.06 -11.14
N ALA A 34 -26.55 -23.27 -12.15
CA ALA A 34 -26.48 -22.57 -13.42
C ALA A 34 -26.12 -21.11 -13.16
N LEU A 35 -25.00 -20.66 -13.74
CA LEU A 35 -24.62 -19.25 -13.71
C LEU A 35 -25.74 -18.50 -14.43
N SER A 36 -26.61 -17.85 -13.67
CA SER A 36 -27.47 -16.81 -14.17
C SER A 36 -26.55 -15.79 -14.87
N THR A 37 -26.68 -15.66 -16.18
CA THR A 37 -25.84 -14.79 -17.01
C THR A 37 -26.18 -13.31 -16.85
N THR A 38 -27.04 -12.97 -15.87
CA THR A 38 -27.44 -11.60 -15.53
C THR A 38 -27.03 -11.32 -14.09
N THR A 39 -25.73 -11.27 -13.81
CA THR A 39 -25.23 -10.88 -12.49
C THR A 39 -24.45 -9.59 -12.60
N THR A 40 -25.15 -8.47 -12.49
CA THR A 40 -24.54 -7.19 -12.16
C THR A 40 -23.76 -7.38 -10.87
N LEU A 41 -22.43 -7.40 -10.96
CA LEU A 41 -21.57 -7.63 -9.81
C LEU A 41 -21.83 -6.52 -8.77
N PRO A 42 -21.98 -6.86 -7.48
CA PRO A 42 -22.07 -5.85 -6.44
C PRO A 42 -20.90 -4.87 -6.52
N ARG A 43 -21.16 -3.57 -6.36
CA ARG A 43 -20.16 -2.50 -6.51
C ARG A 43 -18.88 -2.74 -5.70
N LYS A 44 -19.01 -3.31 -4.50
CA LYS A 44 -17.86 -3.70 -3.66
C LYS A 44 -16.97 -4.75 -4.32
N LYS A 45 -17.55 -5.73 -5.01
CA LYS A 45 -16.79 -6.77 -5.73
C LYS A 45 -16.11 -6.20 -6.98
N LEU A 46 -16.77 -5.29 -7.70
CA LEU A 46 -16.16 -4.59 -8.84
C LEU A 46 -14.94 -3.77 -8.42
N ARG A 47 -15.04 -3.01 -7.32
CA ARG A 47 -13.90 -2.29 -6.75
C ARG A 47 -12.74 -3.22 -6.38
N ALA A 48 -13.03 -4.35 -5.74
CA ALA A 48 -12.02 -5.34 -5.39
C ALA A 48 -11.36 -5.94 -6.65
N LEU A 49 -12.12 -6.20 -7.72
CA LEU A 49 -11.59 -6.70 -8.98
C LEU A 49 -10.69 -5.69 -9.68
N VAL A 50 -11.08 -4.41 -9.72
CA VAL A 50 -10.24 -3.34 -10.27
C VAL A 50 -8.94 -3.20 -9.47
N SER A 51 -9.03 -3.27 -8.14
CA SER A 51 -7.84 -3.27 -7.28
C SER A 51 -6.92 -4.46 -7.55
N LEU A 52 -7.47 -5.67 -7.71
CA LEU A 52 -6.69 -6.86 -8.10
C LEU A 52 -6.07 -6.71 -9.48
N TYR A 53 -6.79 -6.14 -10.44
CA TYR A 53 -6.27 -5.85 -11.77
C TYR A 53 -5.07 -4.90 -11.70
N HIS A 54 -5.16 -3.83 -10.91
CA HIS A 54 -4.03 -2.91 -10.69
C HIS A 54 -2.82 -3.55 -10.00
N GLN A 55 -3.03 -4.64 -9.25
CA GLN A 55 -1.97 -5.43 -8.61
C GLN A 55 -1.43 -6.55 -9.50
N SER A 56 -2.11 -6.87 -10.61
CA SER A 56 -1.80 -8.05 -11.42
C SER A 56 -0.39 -8.05 -12.02
N ASP A 57 0.17 -6.87 -12.30
CA ASP A 57 1.56 -6.71 -12.76
C ASP A 57 2.59 -7.31 -11.78
N SER A 58 2.24 -7.39 -10.49
CA SER A 58 3.09 -7.95 -9.44
C SER A 58 2.86 -9.44 -9.18
N PHE A 59 1.93 -10.07 -9.89
CA PHE A 59 1.63 -11.49 -9.68
C PHE A 59 2.74 -12.37 -10.26
N ILE A 60 3.04 -13.44 -9.53
CA ILE A 60 4.09 -14.38 -9.92
C ILE A 60 3.57 -15.23 -11.08
N THR A 61 4.25 -15.16 -12.21
CA THR A 61 4.04 -16.02 -13.37
C THR A 61 5.20 -17.00 -13.49
N PRO A 62 5.07 -18.10 -14.27
CA PRO A 62 6.18 -19.04 -14.45
C PRO A 62 7.46 -18.38 -14.96
N GLU A 63 7.32 -17.32 -15.76
CA GLU A 63 8.43 -16.54 -16.32
C GLU A 63 9.11 -15.64 -15.29
N THR A 64 8.35 -15.08 -14.33
CA THR A 64 8.88 -14.18 -13.29
C THR A 64 9.23 -14.89 -11.98
N LEU A 65 8.93 -16.18 -11.86
CA LEU A 65 9.07 -16.96 -10.62
C LEU A 65 10.51 -17.05 -10.12
N SER A 66 11.49 -17.32 -11.00
CA SER A 66 12.90 -17.42 -10.60
C SER A 66 13.40 -16.11 -10.00
N LYS A 67 13.15 -15.00 -10.71
CA LYS A 67 13.48 -13.65 -10.24
C LYS A 67 12.76 -13.31 -8.93
N ALA A 68 11.49 -13.68 -8.80
CA ALA A 68 10.72 -13.43 -7.57
C ALA A 68 11.28 -14.21 -6.36
N ILE A 69 11.80 -15.42 -6.58
CA ILE A 69 12.51 -16.20 -5.55
C ILE A 69 13.78 -15.48 -5.15
N ASP A 70 14.63 -15.12 -6.12
CA ASP A 70 15.89 -14.42 -5.85
C ASP A 70 15.64 -13.10 -5.09
N ASP A 71 14.65 -12.31 -5.52
CA ASP A 71 14.29 -11.07 -4.85
C ASP A 71 13.81 -11.29 -3.40
N ALA A 72 13.05 -12.36 -3.16
CA ALA A 72 12.52 -12.68 -1.85
C ALA A 72 13.58 -13.23 -0.88
N PHE A 73 14.60 -13.93 -1.36
CA PHE A 73 15.61 -14.56 -0.50
C PHE A 73 16.93 -13.78 -0.42
N ILE A 74 17.30 -13.04 -1.47
CA ILE A 74 18.57 -12.30 -1.55
C ILE A 74 18.39 -10.85 -1.09
N TYR A 75 17.34 -10.17 -1.56
CA TYR A 75 17.19 -8.71 -1.36
C TYR A 75 16.22 -8.32 -0.25
N LYS A 76 15.29 -9.19 0.17
CA LYS A 76 14.51 -8.98 1.40
C LYS A 76 15.31 -9.38 2.63
N THR A 77 16.42 -8.71 2.86
CA THR A 77 16.94 -8.59 4.23
C THR A 77 15.98 -7.67 4.94
N ASP A 78 15.10 -8.23 5.77
CA ASP A 78 14.33 -7.44 6.72
C ASP A 78 15.29 -6.47 7.39
N SER A 79 15.07 -5.18 7.16
CA SER A 79 15.88 -4.08 7.66
C SER A 79 15.64 -3.85 9.16
N THR A 80 15.56 -4.95 9.89
CA THR A 80 15.29 -5.14 11.30
C THR A 80 16.44 -6.03 11.76
N LEU A 81 17.51 -5.54 12.34
CA LEU A 81 17.58 -5.14 13.75
C LEU A 81 18.72 -4.15 14.03
N LEU A 82 19.48 -3.74 13.01
CA LEU A 82 20.44 -2.66 13.13
C LEU A 82 19.87 -1.46 12.38
N SER A 83 19.56 -0.40 13.12
CA SER A 83 19.30 0.91 12.53
C SER A 83 20.39 1.17 11.50
N HIS A 84 20.03 1.70 10.32
CA HIS A 84 21.05 2.21 9.41
C HIS A 84 21.84 3.23 10.23
N GLU A 85 23.12 2.98 10.50
CA GLU A 85 23.96 3.97 11.15
C GLU A 85 24.03 5.15 10.20
N GLN A 86 23.39 6.26 10.59
CA GLN A 86 23.45 7.50 9.81
C GLN A 86 24.90 7.97 9.81
N SER A 87 25.38 8.38 8.64
CA SER A 87 26.72 8.96 8.53
C SER A 87 26.81 10.22 9.39
N TYR A 88 27.98 10.49 9.98
CA TYR A 88 28.22 11.69 10.78
C TYR A 88 27.78 12.97 10.06
N TRP A 89 28.06 13.06 8.76
CA TRP A 89 27.67 14.21 7.93
C TRP A 89 26.16 14.36 7.80
N GLU A 90 25.43 13.25 7.72
CA GLU A 90 23.97 13.25 7.62
C GLU A 90 23.33 13.74 8.93
N LEU A 91 23.89 13.32 10.06
CA LEU A 91 23.51 13.78 11.39
C LEU A 91 23.79 15.28 11.59
N GLU A 92 24.94 15.77 11.14
CA GLU A 92 25.29 17.19 11.26
C GLU A 92 24.35 18.07 10.43
N VAL A 93 24.02 17.64 9.21
CA VAL A 93 23.04 18.34 8.35
C VAL A 93 21.67 18.35 9.01
N ALA A 94 21.20 17.20 9.51
CA ALA A 94 19.92 17.11 10.21
C ALA A 94 19.85 18.01 11.46
N LEU A 95 20.95 18.10 12.21
CA LEU A 95 21.08 18.96 13.38
C LEU A 95 20.97 20.44 12.98
N ARG A 96 21.71 20.88 11.96
CA ARG A 96 21.64 22.27 11.46
C ARG A 96 20.25 22.64 10.98
N LEU A 97 19.57 21.74 10.25
CA LEU A 97 18.19 21.95 9.81
C LEU A 97 17.25 22.10 11.01
N ARG A 98 17.44 21.29 12.06
CA ARG A 98 16.64 21.37 13.29
C ARG A 98 16.84 22.69 14.04
N GLN A 99 18.06 23.22 14.07
CA GLN A 99 18.35 24.51 14.72
C GLN A 99 17.73 25.70 14.00
N GLN A 100 17.46 25.57 12.69
CA GLN A 100 16.82 26.61 11.90
C GLN A 100 15.29 26.60 12.02
N LEU A 101 14.70 25.54 12.59
CA LEU A 101 13.27 25.45 12.79
C LEU A 101 12.85 26.28 14.02
N PRO A 102 11.78 27.08 13.92
CA PRO A 102 11.27 27.84 15.04
C PRO A 102 10.84 26.89 16.17
N SER A 103 11.21 27.22 17.41
CA SER A 103 10.97 26.39 18.61
C SER A 103 9.49 26.16 18.97
N ILE A 104 8.56 26.79 18.23
CA ILE A 104 7.12 26.71 18.47
C ILE A 104 6.51 25.91 17.32
N GLY A 105 6.25 24.63 17.59
CA GLY A 105 5.63 23.68 16.66
C GLY A 105 6.27 22.30 16.77
N ASP A 106 5.45 21.25 16.80
CA ASP A 106 5.91 19.87 16.81
C ASP A 106 6.68 19.55 15.52
N ALA A 107 8.00 19.69 15.56
CA ALA A 107 8.91 19.43 14.43
C ALA A 107 9.16 17.93 14.18
N ASP A 108 8.36 17.03 14.76
CA ASP A 108 8.68 15.60 14.89
C ASP A 108 8.03 14.68 13.83
N ILE A 109 7.56 15.21 12.70
CA ILE A 109 6.67 14.40 11.82
C ILE A 109 7.21 14.08 10.41
N SER A 110 8.30 14.66 9.91
CA SER A 110 8.64 14.46 8.47
C SER A 110 10.05 14.02 8.08
N LEU A 111 11.02 13.91 9.00
CA LEU A 111 12.42 13.68 8.61
C LEU A 111 12.86 12.21 8.57
N VAL A 112 12.07 11.25 9.05
CA VAL A 112 12.48 9.84 9.14
C VAL A 112 11.95 8.97 7.98
N ASP A 113 10.98 9.45 7.19
CA ASP A 113 10.32 8.61 6.17
C ASP A 113 10.86 8.80 4.73
N SER A 114 11.80 9.73 4.52
CA SER A 114 12.35 10.02 3.18
C SER A 114 13.44 9.04 2.72
N GLY A 115 13.94 8.16 3.59
CA GLY A 115 15.12 7.33 3.32
C GLY A 115 14.86 5.89 2.88
N ARG A 116 13.61 5.39 2.90
CA ARG A 116 13.36 3.97 2.64
C ARG A 116 12.19 3.76 1.68
N ARG A 117 12.58 3.37 0.46
CA ARG A 117 11.79 2.88 -0.69
C ARG A 117 11.48 3.96 -1.71
N SER A 118 12.34 4.09 -2.72
CA SER A 118 11.93 4.13 -4.13
C SER A 118 13.14 4.16 -5.07
N ARG A 119 13.42 3.02 -5.71
CA ARG A 119 13.97 2.93 -7.06
C ARG A 119 13.19 1.80 -7.75
N PRO A 120 12.89 1.81 -9.05
CA PRO A 120 13.25 2.79 -10.09
C PRO A 120 12.04 3.29 -10.93
N SER A 121 12.19 4.44 -11.59
CA SER A 121 11.83 4.61 -13.02
C SER A 121 12.21 6.01 -13.49
N GLU A 122 12.82 6.06 -14.66
CA GLU A 122 13.15 7.26 -15.43
C GLU A 122 11.91 8.12 -15.69
N SER A 123 12.14 9.42 -15.91
CA SER A 123 11.18 10.44 -16.37
C SER A 123 10.47 11.24 -15.27
N GLY A 124 11.26 12.12 -14.64
CA GLY A 124 10.88 13.49 -14.27
C GLY A 124 9.58 13.74 -13.51
N VAL A 125 9.60 13.67 -12.17
CA VAL A 125 8.58 14.35 -11.33
C VAL A 125 9.17 14.73 -9.97
N GLY A 126 9.76 15.93 -9.88
CA GLY A 126 10.52 16.39 -8.71
C GLY A 126 9.73 17.16 -7.63
N TRP A 127 8.40 17.29 -7.73
CA TRP A 127 7.61 18.08 -6.77
C TRP A 127 6.43 17.35 -6.10
N SER A 128 6.11 16.11 -6.48
CA SER A 128 4.95 15.37 -5.94
C SER A 128 5.32 14.15 -5.08
N SER A 129 6.61 13.89 -4.85
CA SER A 129 7.07 12.62 -4.27
C SER A 129 6.73 12.44 -2.79
N GLN A 130 6.26 13.47 -2.08
CA GLN A 130 5.86 13.41 -0.68
C GLN A 130 4.51 14.09 -0.45
N ARG A 131 3.49 13.72 -1.25
CA ARG A 131 2.12 14.13 -0.92
C ARG A 131 1.72 13.54 0.43
N THR A 132 1.22 14.40 1.31
CA THR A 132 0.71 13.96 2.61
C THR A 132 -0.43 12.95 2.42
N ILE A 133 -0.69 12.08 3.41
CA ILE A 133 -1.82 11.12 3.38
C ILE A 133 -3.13 11.85 3.05
N ARG A 134 -3.30 13.06 3.58
CA ARG A 134 -4.44 13.93 3.33
C ARG A 134 -4.54 14.38 1.87
N GLU A 135 -3.44 14.81 1.27
CA GLU A 135 -3.40 15.18 -0.15
C GLU A 135 -3.72 14.00 -1.06
N ASN A 136 -3.20 12.81 -0.74
CA ASN A 136 -3.53 11.61 -1.49
C ASN A 136 -5.03 11.30 -1.40
N GLN A 137 -5.65 11.41 -0.21
CA GLN A 137 -7.10 11.27 -0.08
C GLN A 137 -7.88 12.31 -0.89
N ALA A 138 -7.45 13.57 -0.88
CA ALA A 138 -8.08 14.63 -1.65
C ALA A 138 -8.00 14.36 -3.16
N VAL A 139 -6.84 13.92 -3.65
CA VAL A 139 -6.63 13.56 -5.06
C VAL A 139 -7.50 12.38 -5.46
N ARG A 140 -7.55 11.34 -4.63
CA ARG A 140 -8.42 10.17 -4.87
C ARG A 140 -9.89 10.58 -4.94
N ALA A 141 -10.33 11.47 -4.06
CA ALA A 141 -11.71 11.96 -4.03
C ALA A 141 -12.04 12.87 -5.24
N LEU A 142 -11.12 13.76 -5.61
CA LEU A 142 -11.34 14.74 -6.67
C LEU A 142 -11.31 14.12 -8.07
N PHE A 143 -10.38 13.18 -8.29
CA PHE A 143 -10.16 12.60 -9.61
C PHE A 143 -10.68 11.16 -9.73
N GLY A 144 -11.16 10.55 -8.64
CA GLY A 144 -11.61 9.16 -8.64
C GLY A 144 -10.48 8.17 -8.90
N VAL A 145 -9.24 8.55 -8.61
CA VAL A 145 -8.02 7.78 -8.90
C VAL A 145 -7.62 6.97 -7.66
N GLU A 146 -7.06 5.78 -7.84
CA GLU A 146 -6.41 4.95 -6.81
C GLU A 146 -4.88 5.18 -6.81
N ASP A 147 -4.12 4.32 -6.13
CA ASP A 147 -2.67 4.42 -6.01
C ASP A 147 -1.99 4.49 -7.39
N TYR A 148 -0.92 5.31 -7.47
CA TYR A 148 -0.11 5.48 -8.69
C TYR A 148 -0.87 5.97 -9.91
N ALA A 149 -1.82 6.89 -9.72
CA ALA A 149 -2.57 7.51 -10.79
C ALA A 149 -3.50 6.54 -11.58
N LYS A 150 -3.80 5.36 -11.04
CA LYS A 150 -4.65 4.35 -11.71
C LYS A 150 -6.15 4.67 -11.53
N PRO A 151 -7.00 4.69 -12.58
CA PRO A 151 -8.40 5.06 -12.46
C PRO A 151 -9.18 4.13 -11.53
N GLY A 152 -9.97 4.67 -10.60
CA GLY A 152 -10.83 3.87 -9.73
C GLY A 152 -12.03 3.28 -10.46
N ALA A 153 -12.65 2.28 -9.85
CA ALA A 153 -13.77 1.55 -10.47
C ALA A 153 -14.97 2.46 -10.83
N ASP A 154 -15.19 3.53 -10.06
CA ASP A 154 -16.32 4.43 -10.31
C ASP A 154 -16.11 5.24 -11.61
N VAL A 155 -14.88 5.70 -11.88
CA VAL A 155 -14.52 6.40 -13.12
C VAL A 155 -14.65 5.46 -14.32
N LEU A 156 -14.24 4.20 -14.17
CA LEU A 156 -14.35 3.20 -15.25
C LEU A 156 -15.81 2.90 -15.60
N LEU A 157 -16.71 2.89 -14.63
CA LEU A 157 -18.13 2.67 -14.88
C LEU A 157 -18.77 3.86 -15.62
N GLU A 158 -18.43 5.09 -15.22
CA GLU A 158 -18.92 6.30 -15.90
C GLU A 158 -18.46 6.36 -17.36
N GLU A 159 -17.19 6.09 -17.62
CA GLU A 159 -16.66 6.07 -19.00
C GLU A 159 -17.26 4.91 -19.82
N ALA A 160 -17.49 3.74 -19.20
CA ALA A 160 -18.13 2.63 -19.88
C ALA A 160 -19.57 2.99 -20.32
N GLU A 161 -20.33 3.66 -19.47
CA GLU A 161 -21.68 4.17 -19.81
C GLU A 161 -21.61 5.17 -20.95
N ARG A 162 -20.70 6.16 -20.87
CA ARG A 162 -20.50 7.16 -21.92
C ARG A 162 -20.16 6.53 -23.27
N ILE A 163 -19.24 5.56 -23.30
CA ILE A 163 -18.85 4.84 -24.52
C ILE A 163 -20.04 4.06 -25.09
N GLN A 164 -20.84 3.41 -24.25
CA GLN A 164 -22.02 2.69 -24.70
C GLN A 164 -23.06 3.62 -25.35
N GLU A 165 -23.25 4.82 -24.81
CA GLU A 165 -24.12 5.83 -25.43
C GLU A 165 -23.62 6.29 -26.79
N PHE A 166 -22.31 6.53 -26.93
CA PHE A 166 -21.71 6.86 -28.24
C PHE A 166 -21.91 5.74 -29.25
N ILE A 167 -21.65 4.48 -28.86
CA ILE A 167 -21.86 3.31 -29.73
C ILE A 167 -23.32 3.19 -30.18
N LYS A 168 -24.28 3.51 -29.31
CA LYS A 168 -25.71 3.48 -29.67
C LYS A 168 -26.05 4.57 -30.68
N LYS A 169 -25.61 5.80 -30.44
CA LYS A 169 -25.83 6.94 -31.36
C LYS A 169 -25.21 6.69 -32.74
N ASP A 170 -24.00 6.13 -32.78
CA ASP A 170 -23.33 5.82 -34.04
C ASP A 170 -24.08 4.75 -34.84
N LYS A 171 -24.69 3.77 -34.15
CA LYS A 171 -25.54 2.76 -34.79
C LYS A 171 -26.83 3.36 -35.34
N GLU A 172 -27.50 4.18 -34.55
CA GLU A 172 -28.73 4.88 -34.97
C GLU A 172 -28.48 5.84 -36.16
N ALA A 173 -27.27 6.40 -36.27
CA ALA A 173 -26.89 7.25 -37.40
C ALA A 173 -26.50 6.48 -38.68
N GLN A 174 -26.25 5.17 -38.57
CA GLN A 174 -25.91 4.29 -39.69
C GLN A 174 -27.12 3.54 -40.27
N GLU A 175 -28.24 3.50 -39.54
CA GLU A 175 -29.55 2.98 -39.99
C GLU A 175 -30.36 4.07 -40.72
#